data_AF-A0A747FTS2-F1
#
_entry.id   AF-A0A747FTS2-F1
#
_cell.length_a   1.000
_cell.length_b   1.000
_cell.length_c   1.000
_cell.angle_alpha   90.00
_cell.angle_beta   90.00
_cell.angle_gamma   90.00
#
_symmetry.space_group_name_H-M   'P 1'
#
loop_
_entity.id
_entity.type
_entity.pdbx_description
1 polymer ?
#
loop_
_entity_poly.entity_id
_entity_poly.type
_entity_poly.pdbx_seq_one_letter_code
_entity_poly.pdbx_strand_id
1 'polypeptide(L)'
;NDLAFFPIPFFDSHDEGPTIIPMVFAGSPASEQQQAAAIVASWFGSRSAWRGQQFPVHYNQLPSSNAIVFATNDNRPDFLNNYPAVDAPVVGMMTHPAYPQHKLLLILGRDDQDLLLAAKGIAQGNILFRGERVVVKDVKQLAARKPYDAPNWVRTDRPVTFAELKTWEGQLQSSGVDSAAIDVALNLPPDLFLLRNTGIDMHLKYRYTAPPVVDGAQMDISLNNQFLQSVPLNDHAQRLVLRLPLLQELLDDHPEVPVSALKPGETNRLHFNFEFKNALPEQADKSCMNYRMIENHAVIADDSTIDFSKYHHFL
;
A
#
# COMPACT_ATOMS: atom_id res chain seq x y z
N ASN A 1 -20.50 -10.04 -18.78
CA ASN A 1 -19.19 -10.21 -18.09
C ASN A 1 -18.20 -9.35 -18.85
N ASP A 2 -17.32 -8.61 -18.21
CA ASP A 2 -16.36 -7.79 -18.98
C ASP A 2 -15.05 -7.64 -18.21
N LEU A 3 -13.99 -8.19 -18.78
CA LEU A 3 -12.63 -8.11 -18.24
C LEU A 3 -12.08 -6.68 -18.30
N ALA A 4 -12.70 -5.75 -19.02
CA ALA A 4 -12.31 -4.33 -19.00
C ALA A 4 -12.36 -3.70 -17.60
N PHE A 5 -13.16 -4.25 -16.68
CA PHE A 5 -13.25 -3.79 -15.30
C PHE A 5 -12.38 -4.60 -14.32
N PHE A 6 -11.61 -5.58 -14.83
CA PHE A 6 -10.70 -6.36 -13.99
C PHE A 6 -9.69 -5.42 -13.28
N PRO A 7 -9.49 -5.55 -11.96
CA PRO A 7 -9.79 -6.71 -11.12
C PRO A 7 -11.15 -6.78 -10.43
N ILE A 8 -12.06 -5.84 -10.64
CA ILE A 8 -13.43 -5.91 -10.07
C ILE A 8 -14.19 -7.07 -10.75
N PRO A 9 -14.95 -7.91 -10.00
CA PRO A 9 -15.30 -7.80 -8.57
C PRO A 9 -14.43 -8.67 -7.63
N PHE A 10 -13.26 -9.12 -8.07
CA PHE A 10 -12.37 -9.96 -7.26
C PHE A 10 -11.54 -9.13 -6.28
N PHE A 11 -11.20 -7.90 -6.66
CA PHE A 11 -10.54 -6.92 -5.80
C PHE A 11 -11.03 -5.51 -6.14
N ASP A 12 -11.38 -4.74 -5.12
CA ASP A 12 -11.71 -3.32 -5.21
C ASP A 12 -10.78 -2.55 -4.27
N SER A 13 -10.11 -1.51 -4.79
CA SER A 13 -9.21 -0.67 -4.00
C SER A 13 -9.93 0.19 -2.96
N HIS A 14 -11.25 0.39 -3.11
CA HIS A 14 -12.08 1.17 -2.20
C HIS A 14 -12.67 0.33 -1.05
N ASP A 15 -12.59 -1.01 -1.13
CA ASP A 15 -12.97 -1.86 -0.02
C ASP A 15 -11.86 -1.85 1.05
N GLU A 16 -12.24 -1.71 2.31
CA GLU A 16 -11.33 -1.68 3.46
C GLU A 16 -11.15 -3.07 4.09
N GLY A 17 -11.99 -4.05 3.73
CA GLY A 17 -11.94 -5.40 4.26
C GLY A 17 -10.77 -6.26 3.77
N PRO A 18 -10.50 -7.40 4.42
CA PRO A 18 -9.49 -8.36 3.98
C PRO A 18 -9.85 -8.92 2.59
N THR A 19 -8.83 -9.12 1.75
CA THR A 19 -9.02 -9.69 0.41
C THR A 19 -9.15 -11.21 0.50
N ILE A 20 -10.36 -11.73 0.40
CA ILE A 20 -10.64 -13.18 0.41
C ILE A 20 -11.05 -13.62 -1.00
N ILE A 21 -10.14 -14.33 -1.69
CA ILE A 21 -10.37 -14.77 -3.08
C ILE A 21 -10.21 -16.29 -3.15
N PRO A 22 -11.30 -17.05 -3.12
CA PRO A 22 -11.27 -18.49 -3.31
C PRO A 22 -10.65 -18.90 -4.65
N MET A 23 -9.85 -19.97 -4.62
CA MET A 23 -9.22 -20.60 -5.77
C MET A 23 -9.78 -22.01 -5.95
N VAL A 24 -10.26 -22.30 -7.15
CA VAL A 24 -10.97 -23.54 -7.48
C VAL A 24 -10.17 -24.32 -8.51
N PHE A 25 -9.95 -25.60 -8.23
CA PHE A 25 -9.30 -26.56 -9.13
C PHE A 25 -10.21 -27.75 -9.37
N ALA A 26 -9.95 -28.52 -10.42
CA ALA A 26 -10.68 -29.77 -10.71
C ALA A 26 -10.45 -30.84 -9.64
N GLY A 27 -9.26 -30.85 -9.02
CA GLY A 27 -8.84 -31.77 -7.98
C GLY A 27 -7.57 -31.24 -7.33
N SER A 28 -6.78 -32.11 -6.69
CA SER A 28 -5.48 -31.72 -6.12
C SER A 28 -4.54 -31.21 -7.24
N PRO A 29 -4.12 -29.94 -7.22
CA PRO A 29 -3.37 -29.34 -8.33
C PRO A 29 -1.94 -29.88 -8.41
N ALA A 30 -1.47 -30.09 -9.64
CA ALA A 30 -0.06 -30.37 -9.93
C ALA A 30 0.83 -29.14 -9.67
N SER A 31 2.15 -29.31 -9.70
CA SER A 31 3.11 -28.25 -9.34
C SER A 31 2.95 -27.00 -10.20
N GLU A 32 2.71 -27.18 -11.50
CA GLU A 32 2.52 -26.11 -12.47
C GLU A 32 1.22 -25.33 -12.23
N GLN A 33 0.14 -26.04 -11.84
CA GLN A 33 -1.13 -25.41 -11.48
C GLN A 33 -1.02 -24.63 -10.16
N GLN A 34 -0.30 -25.19 -9.17
CA GLN A 34 0.03 -24.49 -7.93
C GLN A 34 0.86 -23.23 -8.22
N GLN A 35 1.82 -23.31 -9.14
CA GLN A 35 2.63 -22.17 -9.55
C GLN A 35 1.79 -21.08 -10.24
N ALA A 36 0.89 -21.47 -11.16
CA ALA A 36 -0.03 -20.53 -11.80
C ALA A 36 -0.91 -19.81 -10.77
N ALA A 37 -1.44 -20.56 -9.80
CA ALA A 37 -2.23 -20.00 -8.72
C ALA A 37 -1.41 -19.09 -7.79
N ALA A 38 -0.18 -19.47 -7.44
CA ALA A 38 0.72 -18.65 -6.64
C ALA A 38 1.06 -17.31 -7.31
N ILE A 39 1.22 -17.29 -8.64
CA ILE A 39 1.46 -16.06 -9.41
C ILE A 39 0.25 -15.12 -9.30
N VAL A 40 -0.96 -15.64 -9.48
CA VAL A 40 -2.20 -14.86 -9.38
C VAL A 40 -2.43 -14.39 -7.95
N ALA A 41 -2.24 -15.27 -6.96
CA ALA A 41 -2.30 -14.95 -5.54
C ALA A 41 -1.32 -13.82 -5.17
N SER A 42 -0.08 -13.89 -5.66
CA SER A 42 0.95 -12.87 -5.42
C SER A 42 0.56 -11.53 -6.03
N TRP A 43 -0.05 -11.53 -7.22
CA TRP A 43 -0.54 -10.31 -7.86
C TRP A 43 -1.66 -9.65 -7.07
N PHE A 44 -2.65 -10.42 -6.58
CA PHE A 44 -3.68 -9.90 -5.70
C PHE A 44 -3.10 -9.45 -4.34
N GLY A 45 -2.26 -10.27 -3.73
CA GLY A 45 -1.62 -9.97 -2.44
C GLY A 45 -0.78 -8.68 -2.47
N SER A 46 -0.10 -8.40 -3.59
CA SER A 46 0.62 -7.14 -3.76
C SER A 46 -0.28 -5.89 -3.74
N ARG A 47 -1.59 -6.05 -3.97
CA ARG A 47 -2.59 -4.96 -3.94
C ARG A 47 -3.38 -4.90 -2.63
N SER A 48 -3.49 -6.01 -1.91
CA SER A 48 -4.17 -6.08 -0.61
C SER A 48 -3.45 -5.26 0.47
N ALA A 49 -2.13 -5.09 0.36
CA ALA A 49 -1.31 -4.31 1.28
C ALA A 49 -1.58 -4.66 2.75
N TRP A 50 -1.97 -3.69 3.58
CA TRP A 50 -2.19 -3.88 5.02
C TRP A 50 -3.49 -4.64 5.37
N ARG A 51 -4.42 -4.79 4.42
CA ARG A 51 -5.76 -5.37 4.67
C ARG A 51 -5.72 -6.87 4.97
N GLY A 52 -4.60 -7.52 4.66
CA GLY A 52 -4.48 -8.98 4.72
C GLY A 52 -5.19 -9.68 3.56
N GLN A 53 -4.79 -10.92 3.33
CA GLN A 53 -5.24 -11.71 2.19
C GLN A 53 -5.42 -13.18 2.55
N GLN A 54 -6.45 -13.81 2.01
CA GLN A 54 -6.70 -15.23 2.12
C GLN A 54 -7.12 -15.78 0.76
N PHE A 55 -6.58 -16.95 0.41
CA PHE A 55 -6.92 -17.65 -0.82
C PHE A 55 -7.43 -19.06 -0.51
N PRO A 56 -8.68 -19.21 -0.02
CA PRO A 56 -9.26 -20.52 0.28
C PRO A 56 -9.23 -21.43 -0.95
N VAL A 57 -8.82 -22.68 -0.79
CA VAL A 57 -8.73 -23.63 -1.90
C VAL A 57 -9.93 -24.58 -1.89
N HIS A 58 -10.57 -24.72 -3.04
CA HIS A 58 -11.68 -25.65 -3.26
C HIS A 58 -11.37 -26.60 -4.41
N TYR A 59 -11.84 -27.84 -4.28
CA TYR A 59 -11.69 -28.88 -5.29
C TYR A 59 -13.05 -29.27 -5.83
N ASN A 60 -13.22 -29.13 -7.14
CA ASN A 60 -14.41 -29.47 -7.91
C ASN A 60 -15.73 -28.86 -7.36
N GLN A 61 -15.62 -27.80 -6.57
CA GLN A 61 -16.74 -27.18 -5.86
C GLN A 61 -16.56 -25.68 -5.89
N LEU A 62 -17.66 -24.97 -6.12
CA LEU A 62 -17.67 -23.51 -6.11
C LEU A 62 -18.12 -22.99 -4.73
N PRO A 63 -17.45 -21.97 -4.19
CA PRO A 63 -17.93 -21.26 -3.00
C PRO A 63 -19.14 -20.38 -3.34
N SER A 64 -19.84 -19.86 -2.33
CA SER A 64 -20.95 -18.93 -2.51
C SER A 64 -20.50 -17.47 -2.73
N SER A 65 -19.41 -17.25 -3.47
CA SER A 65 -18.77 -15.95 -3.66
C SER A 65 -18.06 -15.85 -5.02
N ASN A 66 -17.42 -14.71 -5.31
CA ASN A 66 -16.53 -14.59 -6.45
C ASN A 66 -15.33 -15.53 -6.27
N ALA A 67 -14.90 -16.20 -7.34
CA ALA A 67 -13.78 -17.15 -7.26
C ALA A 67 -12.93 -17.16 -8.52
N ILE A 68 -11.69 -17.61 -8.39
CA ILE A 68 -10.78 -17.85 -9.50
C ILE A 68 -10.73 -19.35 -9.76
N VAL A 69 -10.98 -19.76 -11.00
CA VAL A 69 -10.99 -21.15 -11.43
C VAL A 69 -9.79 -21.40 -12.35
N PHE A 70 -9.00 -22.42 -12.02
CA PHE A 70 -7.87 -22.87 -12.82
C PHE A 70 -8.26 -24.19 -13.49
N ALA A 71 -8.13 -24.25 -14.82
CA ALA A 71 -8.50 -25.44 -15.58
C ALA A 71 -7.72 -25.58 -16.88
N THR A 72 -7.42 -26.81 -17.25
CA THR A 72 -6.94 -27.18 -18.59
C THR A 72 -8.03 -27.92 -19.35
N ASN A 73 -7.82 -28.20 -20.64
CA ASN A 73 -8.81 -28.98 -21.42
C ASN A 73 -9.02 -30.38 -20.85
N ASP A 74 -7.95 -31.00 -20.35
CA ASP A 74 -7.96 -32.37 -19.81
C ASP A 74 -8.27 -32.42 -18.30
N ASN A 75 -8.05 -31.31 -17.59
CA ASN A 75 -8.22 -31.24 -16.13
C ASN A 75 -9.03 -30.00 -15.75
N ARG A 76 -10.35 -30.14 -15.67
CA ARG A 76 -11.30 -29.06 -15.36
C ARG A 76 -12.39 -29.51 -14.39
N PRO A 77 -12.89 -28.61 -13.53
CA PRO A 77 -14.04 -28.92 -12.67
C PRO A 77 -15.28 -29.32 -13.46
N ASP A 78 -16.16 -30.11 -12.84
CA ASP A 78 -17.35 -30.67 -13.48
C ASP A 78 -18.31 -29.60 -14.02
N PHE A 79 -18.41 -28.45 -13.35
CA PHE A 79 -19.24 -27.34 -13.80
C PHE A 79 -18.73 -26.68 -15.09
N LEU A 80 -17.49 -26.98 -15.52
CA LEU A 80 -16.90 -26.56 -16.81
C LEU A 80 -16.86 -27.68 -17.85
N ASN A 81 -17.48 -28.84 -17.62
CA ASN A 81 -17.48 -29.96 -18.58
C ASN A 81 -18.01 -29.55 -19.97
N ASN A 82 -19.04 -28.70 -19.99
CA ASN A 82 -19.63 -28.16 -21.24
C ASN A 82 -18.96 -26.87 -21.73
N TYR A 83 -17.95 -26.38 -21.02
CA TYR A 83 -17.19 -25.21 -21.47
C TYR A 83 -16.33 -25.60 -22.69
N PRO A 84 -16.27 -24.78 -23.76
CA PRO A 84 -15.50 -25.14 -24.95
C PRO A 84 -14.00 -25.24 -24.64
N ALA A 85 -13.35 -26.23 -25.25
CA ALA A 85 -11.90 -26.37 -25.17
C ALA A 85 -11.20 -25.11 -25.70
N VAL A 86 -10.06 -24.78 -25.11
CA VAL A 86 -9.26 -23.62 -25.49
C VAL A 86 -8.08 -24.07 -26.36
N ASP A 87 -7.70 -23.24 -27.31
CA ASP A 87 -6.59 -23.47 -28.26
C ASP A 87 -5.34 -22.62 -27.93
N ALA A 88 -5.43 -21.79 -26.89
CA ALA A 88 -4.40 -20.88 -26.43
C ALA A 88 -4.59 -20.54 -24.93
N PRO A 89 -3.57 -19.96 -24.26
CA PRO A 89 -3.69 -19.40 -22.92
C PRO A 89 -4.79 -18.34 -22.85
N VAL A 90 -5.75 -18.49 -21.94
CA VAL A 90 -6.92 -17.61 -21.88
C VAL A 90 -7.23 -17.18 -20.45
N VAL A 91 -7.60 -15.90 -20.33
CA VAL A 91 -8.32 -15.38 -19.16
C VAL A 91 -9.76 -15.08 -19.57
N GLY A 92 -10.71 -15.62 -18.83
CA GLY A 92 -12.14 -15.45 -19.07
C GLY A 92 -12.88 -14.96 -17.82
N MET A 93 -14.06 -14.40 -18.01
CA MET A 93 -14.98 -14.11 -16.92
C MET A 93 -16.35 -14.67 -17.24
N MET A 94 -16.92 -15.45 -16.33
CA MET A 94 -18.29 -15.95 -16.44
C MET A 94 -19.11 -15.65 -15.19
N THR A 95 -20.43 -15.72 -15.34
CA THR A 95 -21.35 -15.63 -14.20
C THR A 95 -21.30 -16.92 -13.40
N HIS A 96 -21.31 -16.82 -12.08
CA HIS A 96 -21.37 -17.98 -11.21
C HIS A 96 -22.68 -18.76 -11.42
N PRO A 97 -22.65 -20.07 -11.72
CA PRO A 97 -23.82 -20.82 -12.17
C PRO A 97 -24.94 -20.91 -11.13
N ALA A 98 -24.60 -21.03 -9.84
CA ALA A 98 -25.58 -21.07 -8.75
C ALA A 98 -25.96 -19.70 -8.15
N TYR A 99 -25.16 -18.66 -8.39
CA TYR A 99 -25.29 -17.36 -7.72
C TYR A 99 -25.04 -16.21 -8.72
N PRO A 100 -26.06 -15.78 -9.50
CA PRO A 100 -25.88 -14.88 -10.63
C PRO A 100 -25.21 -13.52 -10.32
N GLN A 101 -25.25 -13.08 -9.07
CA GLN A 101 -24.59 -11.87 -8.59
C GLN A 101 -23.05 -12.01 -8.48
N HIS A 102 -22.53 -13.23 -8.43
CA HIS A 102 -21.09 -13.50 -8.32
C HIS A 102 -20.48 -13.85 -9.68
N LYS A 103 -19.17 -13.61 -9.78
CA LYS A 103 -18.36 -13.84 -11.00
C LYS A 103 -17.27 -14.86 -10.75
N LEU A 104 -16.96 -15.62 -11.79
CA LEU A 104 -15.84 -16.54 -11.84
C LEU A 104 -14.80 -16.00 -12.81
N LEU A 105 -13.56 -15.83 -12.35
CA LEU A 105 -12.41 -15.58 -13.22
C LEU A 105 -11.89 -16.94 -13.67
N LEU A 106 -11.92 -17.20 -14.96
CA LEU A 106 -11.40 -18.43 -15.53
C LEU A 106 -9.97 -18.19 -16.01
N ILE A 107 -9.05 -19.01 -15.54
CA ILE A 107 -7.67 -19.07 -16.04
C ILE A 107 -7.55 -20.43 -16.72
N LEU A 108 -7.44 -20.39 -18.04
CA LEU A 108 -7.60 -21.55 -18.92
C LEU A 108 -6.36 -21.75 -19.79
N GLY A 109 -6.02 -23.00 -20.05
CA GLY A 109 -4.95 -23.37 -20.99
C GLY A 109 -5.26 -24.68 -21.71
N ARG A 110 -4.58 -24.93 -22.83
CA ARG A 110 -4.59 -26.28 -23.44
C ARG A 110 -4.05 -27.30 -22.45
N ASP A 111 -2.95 -26.92 -21.80
CA ASP A 111 -2.19 -27.67 -20.81
C ASP A 111 -1.75 -26.73 -19.66
N ASP A 112 -0.94 -27.25 -18.73
CA ASP A 112 -0.47 -26.49 -17.59
C ASP A 112 0.54 -25.39 -17.95
N GLN A 113 1.24 -25.50 -19.10
CA GLN A 113 2.16 -24.45 -19.57
C GLN A 113 1.37 -23.23 -20.06
N ASP A 114 0.30 -23.46 -20.81
CA ASP A 114 -0.62 -22.40 -21.21
C ASP A 114 -1.30 -21.76 -19.98
N LEU A 115 -1.68 -22.55 -18.99
CA LEU A 115 -2.24 -22.04 -17.73
C LEU A 115 -1.25 -21.09 -17.03
N LEU A 116 0.03 -21.46 -16.97
CA LEU A 116 1.10 -20.64 -16.41
C LEU A 116 1.30 -19.34 -17.21
N LEU A 117 1.21 -19.39 -18.53
CA LEU A 117 1.27 -18.20 -19.38
C LEU A 117 0.08 -17.27 -19.14
N ALA A 118 -1.14 -17.81 -19.00
CA ALA A 118 -2.32 -17.01 -18.66
C ALA A 118 -2.15 -16.30 -17.31
N ALA A 119 -1.67 -17.02 -16.28
CA ALA A 119 -1.39 -16.46 -14.95
C ALA A 119 -0.31 -15.36 -14.99
N LYS A 120 0.81 -15.59 -15.69
CA LYS A 120 1.86 -14.57 -15.88
C LYS A 120 1.32 -13.35 -16.63
N GLY A 121 0.44 -13.58 -17.60
CA GLY A 121 -0.26 -12.54 -18.34
C GLY A 121 -1.04 -11.58 -17.44
N ILE A 122 -1.79 -12.12 -16.47
CA ILE A 122 -2.47 -11.33 -15.44
C ILE A 122 -1.44 -10.54 -14.62
N ALA A 123 -0.39 -11.23 -14.15
CA ALA A 123 0.57 -10.64 -13.24
C ALA A 123 1.35 -9.45 -13.82
N GLN A 124 1.69 -9.52 -15.11
CA GLN A 124 2.47 -8.49 -15.77
C GLN A 124 1.67 -7.24 -16.19
N GLY A 125 0.33 -7.32 -16.26
CA GLY A 125 -0.52 -6.16 -16.57
C GLY A 125 -0.41 -5.60 -18.00
N ASN A 126 0.35 -6.26 -18.88
CA ASN A 126 0.53 -5.83 -20.28
C ASN A 126 -0.60 -6.30 -21.22
N ILE A 127 -1.62 -6.95 -20.67
CA ILE A 127 -2.75 -7.48 -21.42
C ILE A 127 -3.88 -6.46 -21.40
N LEU A 128 -4.35 -6.10 -22.60
CA LEU A 128 -5.60 -5.35 -22.74
C LEU A 128 -6.77 -6.28 -22.44
N PHE A 129 -7.26 -6.21 -21.20
CA PHE A 129 -8.42 -6.95 -20.77
C PHE A 129 -9.70 -6.31 -21.37
N ARG A 130 -10.40 -7.01 -22.27
CA ARG A 130 -11.64 -6.53 -22.88
C ARG A 130 -12.57 -7.68 -23.24
N GLY A 131 -13.86 -7.51 -22.96
CA GLY A 131 -14.89 -8.49 -23.25
C GLY A 131 -14.88 -9.65 -22.26
N GLU A 132 -15.57 -10.74 -22.61
CA GLU A 132 -15.73 -11.89 -21.71
C GLU A 132 -14.51 -12.80 -21.65
N ARG A 133 -13.64 -12.74 -22.67
CA ARG A 133 -12.53 -13.67 -22.86
C ARG A 133 -11.38 -12.98 -23.59
N VAL A 134 -10.16 -13.19 -23.09
CA VAL A 134 -8.93 -12.62 -23.64
C VAL A 134 -7.90 -13.72 -23.80
N VAL A 135 -7.32 -13.80 -25.00
CA VAL A 135 -6.22 -14.70 -25.31
C VAL A 135 -4.90 -14.03 -24.95
N VAL A 136 -4.06 -14.70 -24.18
CA VAL A 136 -2.72 -14.22 -23.82
C VAL A 136 -1.75 -14.65 -24.92
N LYS A 137 -1.40 -13.71 -25.80
CA LYS A 137 -0.58 -13.98 -26.99
C LYS A 137 0.92 -13.98 -26.72
N ASP A 138 1.41 -13.05 -25.90
CA ASP A 138 2.83 -12.92 -25.57
C ASP A 138 3.00 -12.36 -24.17
N VAL A 139 3.74 -13.09 -23.34
CA VAL A 139 4.17 -12.67 -22.01
C VAL A 139 5.63 -12.29 -22.13
N LYS A 140 5.93 -10.99 -22.22
CA LYS A 140 7.32 -10.52 -22.33
C LYS A 140 8.09 -10.92 -21.07
N GLN A 141 9.29 -11.46 -21.26
CA GLN A 141 10.16 -11.73 -20.13
C GLN A 141 10.53 -10.40 -19.46
N LEU A 142 10.30 -10.31 -18.15
CA LEU A 142 10.68 -9.13 -17.37
C LEU A 142 12.20 -9.05 -17.28
N ALA A 143 12.73 -7.83 -17.27
CA ALA A 143 14.13 -7.62 -16.98
C ALA A 143 14.48 -8.20 -15.59
N ALA A 144 15.72 -8.65 -15.42
CA ALA A 144 16.20 -9.08 -14.12
C ALA A 144 16.01 -7.95 -13.09
N ARG A 145 15.53 -8.33 -11.91
CA ARG A 145 15.37 -7.41 -10.78
C ARG A 145 16.74 -6.81 -10.41
N LYS A 146 16.76 -5.53 -10.08
CA LYS A 146 17.93 -4.86 -9.52
C LYS A 146 17.87 -4.90 -8.00
N PRO A 147 19.01 -4.88 -7.29
CA PRO A 147 18.99 -4.71 -5.84
C PRO A 147 18.16 -3.48 -5.44
N TYR A 148 17.33 -3.62 -4.41
CA TYR A 148 16.48 -2.57 -3.84
C TYR A 148 15.44 -1.98 -4.80
N ASP A 149 15.09 -2.68 -5.88
CA ASP A 149 14.03 -2.27 -6.80
C ASP A 149 12.61 -2.68 -6.37
N ALA A 150 12.46 -3.18 -5.14
CA ALA A 150 11.19 -3.61 -4.60
C ALA A 150 10.26 -2.38 -4.43
N PRO A 151 9.05 -2.39 -5.00
CA PRO A 151 8.20 -1.20 -5.05
C PRO A 151 7.71 -0.73 -3.67
N ASN A 152 7.63 -1.63 -2.70
CA ASN A 152 7.20 -1.30 -1.34
C ASN A 152 8.34 -0.79 -0.45
N TRP A 153 9.59 -0.85 -0.91
CA TRP A 153 10.73 -0.29 -0.19
C TRP A 153 10.94 1.17 -0.58
N VAL A 154 11.32 1.98 0.40
CA VAL A 154 11.79 3.33 0.13
C VAL A 154 13.06 3.22 -0.70
N ARG A 155 13.10 3.96 -1.80
CA ARG A 155 14.28 3.99 -2.66
C ARG A 155 15.46 4.64 -1.93
N THR A 156 16.62 4.02 -2.07
CA THR A 156 17.89 4.45 -1.47
C THR A 156 18.89 4.94 -2.52
N ASP A 157 18.46 5.16 -3.77
CA ASP A 157 19.31 5.63 -4.86
C ASP A 157 19.09 7.11 -5.21
N ARG A 158 18.06 7.74 -4.67
CA ARG A 158 17.72 9.16 -4.84
C ARG A 158 16.80 9.67 -3.72
N PRO A 159 16.61 10.99 -3.59
CA PRO A 159 15.51 11.54 -2.81
C PRO A 159 14.15 10.98 -3.26
N VAL A 160 13.30 10.66 -2.29
CA VAL A 160 11.94 10.13 -2.49
C VAL A 160 10.94 11.18 -2.06
N THR A 161 9.93 11.43 -2.90
CA THR A 161 8.85 12.35 -2.58
C THR A 161 7.81 11.69 -1.67
N PHE A 162 7.11 12.48 -0.85
CA PHE A 162 6.04 11.94 -0.02
C PHE A 162 4.87 11.44 -0.88
N ALA A 163 4.71 11.98 -2.09
CA ALA A 163 3.77 11.44 -3.08
C ALA A 163 3.99 9.95 -3.37
N GLU A 164 5.25 9.52 -3.46
CA GLU A 164 5.63 8.12 -3.71
C GLU A 164 5.44 7.21 -2.50
N LEU A 165 5.30 7.79 -1.30
CA LEU A 165 5.16 7.07 -0.04
C LEU A 165 3.69 6.95 0.42
N LYS A 166 2.77 7.67 -0.24
CA LYS A 166 1.34 7.55 0.05
C LYS A 166 0.82 6.17 -0.37
N THR A 167 -0.09 5.67 0.45
CA THR A 167 -0.85 4.43 0.22
C THR A 167 -2.27 4.69 -0.27
N TRP A 168 -2.81 5.90 -0.05
CA TRP A 168 -4.14 6.31 -0.49
C TRP A 168 -4.20 7.83 -0.77
N GLU A 169 -5.23 8.27 -1.50
CA GLU A 169 -5.41 9.66 -1.89
C GLU A 169 -5.94 10.52 -0.75
N GLY A 170 -5.21 11.57 -0.36
CA GLY A 170 -5.56 12.42 0.78
C GLY A 170 -4.80 12.09 2.06
N GLN A 171 -3.97 11.04 2.07
CA GLN A 171 -3.20 10.61 3.26
C GLN A 171 -2.35 11.72 3.88
N LEU A 172 -1.84 12.65 3.08
CA LEU A 172 -1.01 13.77 3.56
C LEU A 172 -1.84 15.00 3.96
N GLN A 173 -3.11 14.80 4.30
CA GLN A 173 -4.04 15.85 4.72
C GLN A 173 -4.72 15.42 6.01
N SER A 174 -4.95 16.39 6.89
CA SER A 174 -5.71 16.18 8.11
C SER A 174 -6.64 17.38 8.33
N SER A 175 -7.84 17.11 8.80
CA SER A 175 -8.77 18.15 9.21
C SER A 175 -9.58 17.76 10.43
N GLY A 176 -10.00 18.76 11.18
CA GLY A 176 -10.78 18.58 12.39
C GLY A 176 -10.54 19.68 13.41
N VAL A 177 -11.37 19.68 14.45
CA VAL A 177 -11.11 20.47 15.67
C VAL A 177 -9.90 19.88 16.40
N ASP A 178 -9.94 18.56 16.63
CA ASP A 178 -8.82 17.73 17.04
C ASP A 178 -8.40 16.91 15.80
N SER A 179 -7.45 17.46 15.03
CA SER A 179 -6.99 16.85 13.79
C SER A 179 -6.19 15.58 14.07
N ALA A 180 -6.43 14.51 13.30
CA ALA A 180 -5.63 13.30 13.40
C ALA A 180 -4.19 13.54 12.91
N ALA A 181 -3.23 12.77 13.42
CA ALA A 181 -1.86 12.83 12.91
C ALA A 181 -1.81 12.39 11.44
N ILE A 182 -0.92 13.02 10.67
CA ILE A 182 -0.59 12.57 9.32
C ILE A 182 0.52 11.53 9.44
N ASP A 183 0.26 10.33 8.91
CA ASP A 183 1.15 9.18 9.05
C ASP A 183 1.81 8.84 7.73
N VAL A 184 3.12 8.66 7.73
CA VAL A 184 3.90 8.22 6.57
C VAL A 184 4.74 7.00 6.95
N ALA A 185 4.49 5.89 6.25
CA ALA A 185 5.24 4.65 6.44
C ALA A 185 6.52 4.64 5.58
N LEU A 186 7.62 4.23 6.18
CA LEU A 186 8.93 4.07 5.55
C LEU A 186 9.41 2.63 5.74
N ASN A 187 9.30 1.82 4.68
CA ASN A 187 9.87 0.47 4.67
C ASN A 187 11.31 0.53 4.16
N LEU A 188 12.26 0.41 5.08
CA LEU A 188 13.67 0.48 4.74
C LEU A 188 14.25 -0.92 4.48
N PRO A 189 15.15 -1.09 3.51
CA PRO A 189 15.87 -2.35 3.30
C PRO A 189 16.59 -2.79 4.60
N PRO A 190 16.57 -4.09 4.95
CA PRO A 190 17.14 -4.58 6.22
C PRO A 190 18.66 -4.44 6.32
N ASP A 191 19.35 -4.32 5.19
CA ASP A 191 20.80 -4.18 5.09
C ASP A 191 21.27 -2.73 5.00
N LEU A 192 20.36 -1.76 5.14
CA LEU A 192 20.68 -0.34 5.13
C LEU A 192 21.57 0.01 6.33
N PHE A 193 22.78 0.47 6.06
CA PHE A 193 23.78 0.80 7.07
C PHE A 193 23.62 2.24 7.57
N LEU A 194 23.14 2.39 8.81
CA LEU A 194 22.85 3.68 9.44
C LEU A 194 23.95 4.17 10.41
N LEU A 195 24.96 3.35 10.74
CA LEU A 195 25.97 3.70 11.73
C LEU A 195 26.96 4.75 11.19
N ARG A 196 27.24 5.79 12.00
CA ARG A 196 28.20 6.91 11.75
C ARG A 196 27.78 8.03 10.79
N ASN A 197 26.52 8.15 10.41
CA ASN A 197 26.09 9.27 9.55
C ASN A 197 25.34 10.37 10.33
N THR A 198 25.43 11.62 9.85
CA THR A 198 25.01 12.83 10.57
C THR A 198 23.48 13.02 10.69
N GLY A 199 22.67 12.10 10.15
CA GLY A 199 21.21 12.15 10.12
C GLY A 199 20.64 12.26 8.70
N ILE A 200 19.35 11.98 8.54
CA ILE A 200 18.67 11.93 7.23
C ILE A 200 18.05 13.27 6.90
N ASP A 201 18.36 13.81 5.73
CA ASP A 201 17.81 15.07 5.27
C ASP A 201 16.35 14.86 4.80
N MET A 202 15.42 15.54 5.46
CA MET A 202 14.00 15.60 5.12
C MET A 202 13.60 17.05 4.84
N HIS A 203 13.12 17.31 3.63
CA HIS A 203 12.59 18.61 3.22
C HIS A 203 11.07 18.55 3.22
N LEU A 204 10.46 19.07 4.29
CA LEU A 204 9.03 19.13 4.45
C LEU A 204 8.50 20.45 3.92
N LYS A 205 7.44 20.38 3.12
CA LYS A 205 6.62 21.54 2.74
C LYS A 205 5.22 21.30 3.27
N TYR A 206 4.66 22.25 3.99
CA TYR A 206 3.37 22.07 4.63
C TYR A 206 2.55 23.36 4.59
N ARG A 207 1.24 23.20 4.69
CA ARG A 207 0.24 24.27 4.77
C ARG A 207 -0.74 23.93 5.86
N TYR A 208 -1.30 24.95 6.48
CA TYR A 208 -2.25 24.78 7.56
C TYR A 208 -3.19 25.97 7.64
N THR A 209 -4.30 25.82 8.35
CA THR A 209 -5.19 26.94 8.70
C THR A 209 -4.47 27.87 9.65
N ALA A 210 -4.23 29.12 9.24
CA ALA A 210 -3.57 30.11 10.08
C ALA A 210 -4.31 30.25 11.42
N PRO A 211 -3.65 29.99 12.56
CA PRO A 211 -4.32 30.01 13.84
C PRO A 211 -4.72 31.45 14.21
N PRO A 212 -5.89 31.67 14.83
CA PRO A 212 -6.33 33.00 15.24
C PRO A 212 -5.46 33.60 16.36
N VAL A 213 -4.73 32.75 17.10
CA VAL A 213 -3.74 33.13 18.11
C VAL A 213 -2.41 32.50 17.71
N VAL A 214 -1.38 33.34 17.54
CA VAL A 214 -0.04 32.91 17.11
C VAL A 214 0.65 32.05 18.17
N ASP A 215 0.26 32.21 19.43
CA ASP A 215 0.84 31.50 20.56
C ASP A 215 0.12 30.14 20.79
N GLY A 216 0.83 29.06 20.47
CA GLY A 216 0.44 27.70 20.85
C GLY A 216 -0.11 26.79 19.77
N ALA A 217 0.02 27.13 18.48
CA ALA A 217 -0.11 26.15 17.40
C ALA A 217 1.27 25.57 17.05
N GLN A 218 1.38 24.25 16.96
CA GLN A 218 2.63 23.56 16.71
C GLN A 218 2.43 22.29 15.88
N MET A 219 3.48 21.86 15.20
CA MET A 219 3.55 20.55 14.55
C MET A 219 4.60 19.73 15.27
N ASP A 220 4.16 18.66 15.91
CA ASP A 220 5.02 17.68 16.55
C ASP A 220 5.34 16.56 15.56
N ILE A 221 6.64 16.29 15.41
CA ILE A 221 7.16 15.26 14.53
C ILE A 221 7.69 14.14 15.40
N SER A 222 7.21 12.92 15.16
CA SER A 222 7.74 11.72 15.82
C SER A 222 8.03 10.62 14.81
N LEU A 223 8.95 9.73 15.18
CA LEU A 223 9.35 8.58 14.40
C LEU A 223 9.28 7.35 15.30
N ASN A 224 8.54 6.31 14.90
CA ASN A 224 8.39 5.07 15.68
C ASN A 224 7.98 5.33 17.14
N ASN A 225 7.01 6.24 17.33
CA ASN A 225 6.51 6.68 18.63
C ASN A 225 7.53 7.46 19.49
N GLN A 226 8.68 7.84 18.93
CA GLN A 226 9.67 8.68 19.59
C GLN A 226 9.58 10.12 19.07
N PHE A 227 9.40 11.07 19.99
CA PHE A 227 9.39 12.49 19.66
C PHE A 227 10.75 12.93 19.11
N LEU A 228 10.73 13.64 17.98
CA LEU A 228 11.92 14.17 17.33
C LEU A 228 12.04 15.68 17.52
N GLN A 229 11.01 16.42 17.12
CA GLN A 229 11.03 17.88 17.15
C GLN A 229 9.61 18.45 17.14
N SER A 230 9.42 19.58 17.82
CA SER A 230 8.23 20.41 17.71
C SER A 230 8.56 21.67 16.91
N VAL A 231 7.67 22.04 15.98
CA VAL A 231 7.84 23.20 15.11
C VAL A 231 6.66 24.15 15.31
N PRO A 232 6.87 25.40 15.77
CA PRO A 232 5.78 26.35 15.93
C PRO A 232 5.18 26.72 14.56
N LEU A 233 3.85 26.72 14.49
CA LEU A 233 3.10 27.08 13.28
C LEU A 233 2.86 28.59 13.25
N ASN A 234 3.81 29.32 12.63
CA ASN A 234 3.75 30.77 12.48
C ASN A 234 3.58 31.18 11.00
N ASP A 235 3.00 32.36 10.75
CA ASP A 235 2.51 32.85 9.44
C ASP A 235 3.54 32.90 8.29
N HIS A 236 4.80 32.48 8.53
CA HIS A 236 5.90 32.52 7.57
C HIS A 236 6.58 31.17 7.33
N ALA A 237 6.39 30.16 8.20
CA ALA A 237 7.04 28.85 8.07
C ALA A 237 6.15 27.84 7.32
N GLN A 238 6.41 27.64 6.03
CA GLN A 238 5.78 26.60 5.20
C GLN A 238 6.76 25.51 4.75
N ARG A 239 8.02 25.61 5.20
CA ARG A 239 9.10 24.71 4.82
C ARG A 239 9.97 24.42 6.02
N LEU A 240 10.33 23.16 6.19
CA LEU A 240 11.21 22.68 7.25
C LEU A 240 12.26 21.76 6.63
N VAL A 241 13.52 21.96 6.99
CA VAL A 241 14.57 20.97 6.73
C VAL A 241 14.91 20.32 8.06
N LEU A 242 14.53 19.05 8.19
CA LEU A 242 14.81 18.25 9.38
C LEU A 242 15.92 17.26 9.06
N ARG A 243 16.81 17.08 10.02
CA ARG A 243 17.82 16.03 10.00
C ARG A 243 17.43 14.97 11.02
N LEU A 244 16.89 13.85 10.55
CA LEU A 244 16.41 12.79 11.44
C LEU A 244 17.60 12.14 12.16
N PRO A 245 17.63 12.12 13.51
CA PRO A 245 18.70 11.47 14.25
C PRO A 245 18.63 9.95 14.01
N LEU A 246 19.78 9.33 13.76
CA LEU A 246 19.86 7.88 13.57
C LEU A 246 20.08 7.13 14.88
N LEU A 247 20.66 7.79 15.87
CA LEU A 247 20.95 7.25 17.19
C LEU A 247 20.46 8.29 18.20
N GLN A 248 19.63 7.88 19.15
CA GLN A 248 19.33 8.74 20.29
C GLN A 248 20.36 8.45 21.38
N GLU A 249 21.22 9.42 21.68
CA GLU A 249 21.99 9.39 22.92
C GLU A 249 20.99 9.60 24.06
N LEU A 250 20.71 8.54 24.82
CA LEU A 250 20.02 8.67 26.09
C LEU A 250 20.94 9.49 27.00
N LEU A 251 20.44 10.63 27.49
CA LEU A 251 21.15 11.54 28.40
C LEU A 251 21.29 10.96 29.82
N ASP A 252 21.43 9.65 29.95
CA ASP A 252 21.63 8.97 31.23
C ASP A 252 23.06 8.41 31.29
N ASP A 253 23.66 8.52 32.48
CA ASP A 253 25.06 8.24 32.82
C ASP A 253 25.41 6.73 32.77
N HIS A 254 24.68 5.96 31.96
CA HIS A 254 24.82 4.51 31.80
C HIS A 254 25.04 4.20 30.31
N PRO A 255 25.98 3.29 29.97
CA PRO A 255 26.24 2.91 28.59
C PRO A 255 25.12 1.97 28.11
N GLU A 256 23.91 2.50 27.94
CA GLU A 256 22.83 1.78 27.29
C GLU A 256 23.00 1.89 25.77
N VAL A 257 22.80 0.75 25.11
CA VAL A 257 22.94 0.60 23.65
C VAL A 257 22.06 1.65 22.97
N PRO A 258 22.62 2.56 22.13
CA PRO A 258 21.82 3.59 21.48
C PRO A 258 20.77 2.93 20.58
N VAL A 259 19.50 3.15 20.89
CA VAL A 259 18.39 2.65 20.07
C VAL A 259 18.30 3.54 18.85
N SER A 260 18.45 2.91 17.67
CA SER A 260 18.28 3.62 16.41
C SER A 260 16.81 4.02 16.24
N ALA A 261 16.55 5.31 16.03
CA ALA A 261 15.20 5.79 15.80
C ALA A 261 14.60 5.20 14.51
N LEU A 262 15.45 4.85 13.54
CA LEU A 262 15.09 4.07 12.37
C LEU A 262 15.51 2.61 12.49
N LYS A 263 14.61 1.72 12.08
CA LYS A 263 14.77 0.28 12.12
C LYS A 263 14.75 -0.27 10.69
N PRO A 264 15.93 -0.51 10.07
CA PRO A 264 16.03 -1.25 8.82
C PRO A 264 15.30 -2.59 8.91
N GLY A 265 14.57 -2.99 7.85
CA GLY A 265 13.84 -4.26 7.81
C GLY A 265 12.47 -4.24 8.48
N GLU A 266 12.13 -3.15 9.18
CA GLU A 266 10.81 -2.91 9.76
C GLU A 266 10.10 -1.74 9.05
N THR A 267 8.79 -1.67 9.21
CA THR A 267 8.02 -0.49 8.81
C THR A 267 8.21 0.61 9.85
N ASN A 268 8.92 1.66 9.45
CA ASN A 268 9.08 2.85 10.27
C ASN A 268 7.91 3.80 10.03
N ARG A 269 7.45 4.51 11.06
CA ARG A 269 6.32 5.45 10.94
C ARG A 269 6.74 6.85 11.35
N LEU A 270 6.66 7.79 10.40
CA LEU A 270 6.70 9.21 10.68
C LEU A 270 5.27 9.70 10.98
N HIS A 271 5.10 10.34 12.12
CA HIS A 271 3.85 10.93 12.57
C HIS A 271 4.03 12.44 12.65
N PHE A 272 3.16 13.17 11.96
CA PHE A 272 3.09 14.63 12.01
C PHE A 272 1.78 15.03 12.69
N ASN A 273 1.86 15.42 13.95
CA ASN A 273 0.71 15.85 14.74
C ASN A 273 0.59 17.38 14.69
N PHE A 274 -0.49 17.88 14.09
CA PHE A 274 -0.77 19.31 14.02
C PHE A 274 -1.69 19.69 15.18
N GLU A 275 -1.12 20.35 16.17
CA GLU A 275 -1.85 20.81 17.35
C GLU A 275 -2.22 22.28 17.19
N PHE A 276 -3.52 22.55 17.21
CA PHE A 276 -4.06 23.90 17.14
C PHE A 276 -4.71 24.25 18.47
N LYS A 277 -4.24 25.30 19.15
CA LYS A 277 -4.97 25.86 20.27
C LYS A 277 -6.11 26.73 19.77
N ASN A 278 -7.33 26.24 19.92
CA ASN A 278 -8.52 27.07 19.76
C ASN A 278 -8.61 28.03 20.96
N ALA A 279 -8.48 29.33 20.70
CA ALA A 279 -8.54 30.34 21.75
C ALA A 279 -9.93 30.35 22.40
N LEU A 280 -9.98 30.02 23.69
CA LEU A 280 -11.13 30.34 24.53
C LEU A 280 -11.04 31.82 24.91
N PRO A 281 -12.12 32.62 24.81
CA PRO A 281 -12.08 34.03 25.21
C PRO A 281 -11.71 34.15 26.70
N GLU A 282 -10.57 34.78 27.01
CA GLU A 282 -10.05 34.89 28.40
C GLU A 282 -10.84 35.87 29.29
N GLN A 283 -11.74 36.68 28.74
CA GLN A 283 -12.63 37.53 29.53
C GLN A 283 -14.04 37.53 28.94
N ALA A 284 -14.87 36.60 29.40
CA ALA A 284 -16.31 36.73 29.28
C ALA A 284 -16.79 37.76 30.30
N ASP A 285 -16.84 39.02 29.88
CA ASP A 285 -17.59 40.05 30.58
C ASP A 285 -19.09 39.65 30.51
N LYS A 286 -19.52 38.85 31.50
CA LYS A 286 -20.90 38.42 31.85
C LYS A 286 -21.92 38.28 30.71
N SER A 287 -21.51 37.81 29.53
CA SER A 287 -22.40 37.49 28.43
C SER A 287 -22.10 36.08 27.95
N CYS A 288 -23.14 35.25 27.83
CA CYS A 288 -23.03 33.93 27.22
C CYS A 288 -22.63 34.11 25.75
N MET A 289 -21.34 34.07 25.47
CA MET A 289 -20.83 34.08 24.11
C MET A 289 -20.95 32.67 23.52
N ASN A 290 -21.56 32.57 22.35
CA ASN A 290 -21.50 31.37 21.53
C ASN A 290 -20.11 31.28 20.90
N TYR A 291 -19.25 30.40 21.40
CA TYR A 291 -18.00 30.06 20.73
C TYR A 291 -18.23 28.88 19.79
N ARG A 292 -17.68 28.97 18.57
CA ARG A 292 -17.68 27.87 17.61
C ARG A 292 -16.23 27.44 17.43
N MET A 293 -15.96 26.17 17.67
CA MET A 293 -14.67 25.58 17.30
C MET A 293 -14.57 25.59 15.77
N ILE A 294 -13.48 26.15 15.27
CA ILE A 294 -13.20 26.22 13.84
C ILE A 294 -12.47 24.94 13.46
N GLU A 295 -12.89 24.33 12.35
CA GLU A 295 -12.16 23.20 11.78
C GLU A 295 -10.81 23.69 11.25
N ASN A 296 -9.73 23.08 11.72
CA ASN A 296 -8.40 23.35 11.21
C ASN A 296 -8.08 22.33 10.12
N HIS A 297 -7.31 22.75 9.13
CA HIS A 297 -6.81 21.90 8.07
C HIS A 297 -5.29 21.94 8.12
N ALA A 298 -4.64 20.82 7.88
CA ALA A 298 -3.21 20.68 7.72
C ALA A 298 -2.91 19.79 6.51
N VAL A 299 -1.90 20.16 5.73
CA VAL A 299 -1.51 19.46 4.50
C VAL A 299 0.00 19.42 4.42
N ILE A 300 0.57 18.23 4.26
CA ILE A 300 1.95 18.03 3.84
C ILE A 300 1.95 17.92 2.31
N ALA A 301 2.77 18.73 1.65
CA ALA A 301 2.81 18.75 0.20
C ALA A 301 3.46 17.47 -0.34
N ASP A 302 2.89 16.96 -1.41
CA ASP A 302 3.34 15.78 -2.15
C ASP A 302 4.82 15.84 -2.57
N ASP A 303 5.33 17.05 -2.85
CA ASP A 303 6.71 17.31 -3.25
C ASP A 303 7.68 17.55 -2.07
N SER A 304 7.24 17.26 -0.84
CA SER A 304 8.15 17.05 0.30
C SER A 304 9.02 15.83 0.05
N THR A 305 10.26 15.83 0.51
CA THR A 305 11.23 14.76 0.19
C THR A 305 11.96 14.24 1.41
N ILE A 306 12.35 12.97 1.38
CA ILE A 306 13.30 12.34 2.30
C ILE A 306 14.41 11.66 1.49
N ASP A 307 15.67 11.78 1.92
CA ASP A 307 16.82 11.33 1.14
C ASP A 307 17.68 10.28 1.85
N PHE A 308 17.57 9.03 1.39
CA PHE A 308 18.40 7.91 1.83
C PHE A 308 19.57 7.61 0.88
N SER A 309 19.79 8.42 -0.17
CA SER A 309 20.80 8.15 -1.22
C SER A 309 22.25 8.19 -0.75
N LYS A 310 22.49 8.80 0.40
CA LYS A 310 23.83 8.92 1.01
C LYS A 310 24.19 7.72 1.91
N TYR A 311 23.30 6.73 2.01
CA TYR A 311 23.49 5.56 2.87
C TYR A 311 23.95 4.35 2.07
N HIS A 312 24.79 3.54 2.71
CA HIS A 312 25.33 2.33 2.11
C HIS A 312 24.53 1.11 2.56
N HIS A 313 24.66 0.01 1.80
CA HIS A 313 24.10 -1.28 2.16
C HIS A 313 25.22 -2.25 2.52
N PHE A 314 24.97 -3.14 3.49
CA PHE A 314 25.84 -4.28 3.74
C PHE A 314 25.69 -5.31 2.61
N LEU A 315 26.58 -5.25 1.62
CA LEU A 315 26.71 -6.26 0.57
C LEU A 315 27.74 -7.34 0.97
#